data_AF-A0A814UTJ3-F1
#
_entry.id   AF-A0A814UTJ3-F1
#
_cell.length_a   1.000
_cell.length_b   1.000
_cell.length_c   1.000
_cell.angle_alpha   90.00
_cell.angle_beta   90.00
_cell.angle_gamma   90.00
#
_symmetry.space_group_name_H-M   'P 1'
#
loop_
_entity.id
_entity.type
_entity.pdbx_description
1 polymer ?
#
loop_
_entity_poly.entity_id
_entity_poly.type
_entity_poly.pdbx_seq_one_letter_code
_entity_poly.pdbx_strand_id
1 'polypeptide(L)'
;MITVHCADRTRQQAGYQIDYRTALELANDTAQQYRIFIGSETLPTLLLRSLDNDSSTAVQLGTLPNKKDSNYTGRIIVNLAARRIDVEAEHFHPSSGEREKIVYQESLLDGETDLQSLLERLTIYGKSRNVQLLQLVDLSLLSSESAYDEKRKFEILTERVDESQSYRRSMIVYDLDSLVGVNKSEGQSATGNSTNISLNNQSVYTFVGDRFRKAHVDRAQADEEQARVKENWAVVIGRDPFLLRQFCDSVQYTRTPEELDQEDEERRRAEEKILCIKCNDYYLEQDNKMGVCVHHDGFVYDNSSNTLAKYTQCAATEQLLHEEAMAIATNDQPERERLERLKTRFKFICCNMTVTATGSVGGCKKGRHGFEANASVTLEEWEQVCDENRLYRLKRATMLDKRVANTLAGRAPLN
;
A
#
# COMPACT_ATOMS: atom_id res chain seq x y z
N MET A 1 -0.33 -28.34 -40.20
CA MET A 1 1.03 -28.91 -40.28
C MET A 1 1.24 -30.02 -39.26
N ILE A 2 0.96 -29.79 -37.97
CA ILE A 2 1.05 -30.80 -36.89
C ILE A 2 0.23 -32.07 -37.20
N THR A 3 -1.03 -31.91 -37.60
CA THR A 3 -1.92 -33.02 -37.98
C THR A 3 -1.42 -33.81 -39.19
N VAL A 4 -0.75 -33.16 -40.14
CA VAL A 4 -0.17 -33.80 -41.33
C VAL A 4 1.08 -34.59 -40.93
N HIS A 5 1.97 -34.00 -40.13
CA HIS A 5 3.16 -34.65 -39.61
C HIS A 5 2.82 -35.88 -38.74
N CYS A 6 1.82 -35.77 -37.88
CA CYS A 6 1.32 -36.89 -37.09
C CYS A 6 0.68 -37.97 -37.98
N ALA A 7 -0.14 -37.58 -38.98
CA ALA A 7 -0.77 -38.54 -39.87
C ALA A 7 0.25 -39.34 -40.71
N ASP A 8 1.30 -38.70 -41.22
CA ASP A 8 2.33 -39.37 -42.00
C ASP A 8 3.23 -40.27 -41.15
N ARG A 9 3.55 -39.87 -39.91
CA ARG A 9 4.25 -40.74 -38.94
C ARG A 9 3.39 -41.93 -38.51
N THR A 10 2.10 -41.74 -38.25
CA THR A 10 1.18 -42.83 -37.89
C THR A 10 0.98 -43.83 -39.04
N ARG A 11 1.05 -43.37 -40.30
CA ARG A 11 1.07 -44.26 -41.47
C ARG A 11 2.33 -45.14 -41.52
N GLN A 12 3.46 -44.65 -41.01
CA GLN A 12 4.73 -45.38 -40.96
C GLN A 12 4.87 -46.24 -39.70
N GLN A 13 4.27 -45.82 -38.58
CA GLN A 13 4.26 -46.53 -37.29
C GLN A 13 2.86 -46.48 -36.67
N ALA A 14 2.16 -47.62 -36.71
CA ALA A 14 0.87 -47.75 -36.03
C ALA A 14 1.04 -47.53 -34.52
N GLY A 15 0.28 -46.59 -33.95
CA GLY A 15 0.37 -46.23 -32.54
C GLY A 15 1.42 -45.15 -32.20
N TYR A 16 2.00 -44.48 -33.19
CA TYR A 16 2.89 -43.34 -32.97
C TYR A 16 2.22 -42.28 -32.09
N GLN A 17 2.84 -41.99 -30.94
CA GLN A 17 2.52 -40.85 -30.10
C GLN A 17 3.64 -39.83 -30.26
N ILE A 18 3.28 -38.58 -30.52
CA ILE A 18 4.23 -37.48 -30.53
C ILE A 18 4.65 -37.19 -29.10
N ASP A 19 5.96 -37.12 -28.84
CA ASP A 19 6.43 -36.67 -27.54
C ASP A 19 6.08 -35.18 -27.33
N TYR A 20 6.01 -34.77 -26.06
CA TYR A 20 5.54 -33.43 -25.72
C TYR A 20 6.45 -32.32 -26.26
N ARG A 21 7.76 -32.56 -26.32
CA ARG A 21 8.75 -31.59 -26.82
C ARG A 21 8.57 -31.37 -28.32
N THR A 22 8.53 -32.44 -29.10
CA THR A 22 8.28 -32.43 -30.55
C THR A 22 6.92 -31.80 -30.86
N ALA A 23 5.90 -32.04 -30.03
CA ALA A 23 4.60 -31.38 -30.20
C ALA A 23 4.70 -29.86 -30.03
N LEU A 24 5.46 -29.37 -29.05
CA LEU A 24 5.71 -27.95 -28.85
C LEU A 24 6.57 -27.34 -29.96
N GLU A 25 7.58 -28.06 -30.46
CA GLU A 25 8.41 -27.62 -31.59
C GLU A 25 7.56 -27.44 -32.87
N LEU A 26 6.71 -28.43 -33.20
CA LEU A 26 5.79 -28.30 -34.35
C LEU A 26 4.74 -27.19 -34.15
N ALA A 27 4.29 -26.98 -32.91
CA ALA A 27 3.40 -25.88 -32.56
C ALA A 27 4.11 -24.53 -32.68
N ASN A 28 5.39 -24.45 -32.31
CA ASN A 28 6.22 -23.26 -32.50
C ASN A 28 6.35 -22.92 -33.98
N ASP A 29 6.73 -23.88 -34.82
CA ASP A 29 6.88 -23.68 -36.26
C ASP A 29 5.58 -23.16 -36.89
N THR A 30 4.45 -23.77 -36.48
CA THR A 30 3.12 -23.32 -36.91
C THR A 30 2.84 -21.90 -36.43
N ALA A 31 3.09 -21.59 -35.15
CA ALA A 31 2.87 -20.25 -34.60
C ALA A 31 3.73 -19.20 -35.32
N GLN A 32 5.01 -19.47 -35.58
CA GLN A 32 5.89 -18.58 -36.33
C GLN A 32 5.39 -18.37 -37.77
N GLN A 33 4.97 -19.44 -38.45
CA GLN A 33 4.44 -19.36 -39.81
C GLN A 33 3.21 -18.42 -39.89
N TYR A 34 2.30 -18.53 -38.92
CA TYR A 34 1.10 -17.69 -38.83
C TYR A 34 1.35 -16.36 -38.11
N ARG A 35 2.59 -16.08 -37.73
CA ARG A 35 3.00 -14.88 -36.97
C ARG A 35 2.22 -14.69 -35.67
N ILE A 36 1.91 -15.79 -34.99
CA ILE A 36 1.27 -15.80 -33.68
C ILE A 36 2.36 -15.66 -32.62
N PHE A 37 2.70 -14.41 -32.30
CA PHE A 37 3.71 -14.05 -31.33
C PHE A 37 3.07 -13.48 -30.06
N ILE A 38 3.74 -13.69 -28.94
CA ILE A 38 3.55 -12.97 -27.70
C ILE A 38 4.85 -12.21 -27.40
N GLY A 39 4.81 -10.89 -27.54
CA GLY A 39 6.02 -10.07 -27.53
C GLY A 39 6.94 -10.45 -28.70
N SER A 40 8.18 -10.83 -28.39
CA SER A 40 9.18 -11.25 -29.38
C SER A 40 9.19 -12.74 -29.70
N GLU A 41 8.34 -13.55 -29.07
CA GLU A 41 8.45 -15.02 -29.05
C GLU A 41 7.10 -15.70 -29.24
N THR A 42 7.06 -17.02 -29.40
CA THR A 42 5.79 -17.77 -29.44
C THR A 42 5.55 -18.47 -28.10
N LEU A 43 4.28 -18.72 -27.75
CA LEU A 43 3.95 -19.46 -26.54
C LEU A 43 4.65 -20.84 -26.47
N PRO A 44 4.71 -21.64 -27.56
CA PRO A 44 5.44 -22.90 -27.50
C PRO A 44 6.94 -22.73 -27.24
N THR A 45 7.56 -21.66 -27.74
CA THR A 45 8.97 -21.34 -27.42
C THR A 45 9.16 -21.07 -25.94
N LEU A 46 8.25 -20.31 -25.31
CA LEU A 46 8.27 -20.06 -23.87
C LEU A 46 8.13 -21.38 -23.08
N LEU A 47 7.19 -22.24 -23.48
CA LEU A 47 6.99 -23.54 -22.82
C LEU A 47 8.15 -24.52 -23.00
N LEU A 48 8.87 -24.45 -24.13
CA LEU A 48 10.08 -25.26 -24.36
C LEU A 48 11.21 -24.88 -23.40
N ARG A 49 11.37 -23.60 -23.05
CA ARG A 49 12.34 -23.16 -22.04
C ARG A 49 12.08 -23.79 -20.67
N SER A 50 10.80 -23.88 -20.30
CA SER A 50 10.36 -24.54 -19.08
C SER A 50 10.84 -25.98 -18.98
N LEU A 51 10.74 -26.71 -20.10
CA LEU A 51 11.15 -28.11 -20.20
C LEU A 51 12.68 -28.26 -20.13
N ASP A 52 13.42 -27.30 -20.69
CA ASP A 52 14.89 -27.33 -20.68
C ASP A 52 15.48 -26.92 -19.32
N ASN A 53 14.74 -26.15 -18.52
CA ASN A 53 15.12 -25.74 -17.17
C ASN A 53 14.79 -26.84 -16.13
N ASP A 54 15.22 -28.08 -16.40
CA ASP A 54 14.89 -29.34 -15.71
C ASP A 54 15.44 -29.46 -14.26
N SER A 55 15.52 -28.36 -13.49
CA SER A 55 16.03 -28.37 -12.12
C SER A 55 15.27 -27.43 -11.19
N SER A 56 14.46 -28.01 -10.29
CA SER A 56 14.05 -27.45 -8.99
C SER A 56 13.15 -26.20 -8.93
N THR A 57 12.90 -25.47 -10.02
CA THR A 57 12.05 -24.26 -10.06
C THR A 57 10.75 -24.47 -10.84
N ALA A 58 10.13 -25.65 -10.72
CA ALA A 58 8.71 -25.80 -11.04
C ALA A 58 7.89 -25.01 -10.01
N VAL A 59 7.85 -23.69 -10.17
CA VAL A 59 7.35 -22.73 -9.18
C VAL A 59 5.84 -22.75 -9.20
N GLN A 60 5.31 -23.23 -8.10
CA GLN A 60 3.98 -23.79 -8.00
C GLN A 60 2.94 -22.74 -7.64
N LEU A 61 2.53 -21.92 -8.62
CA LEU A 61 1.14 -21.41 -8.59
C LEU A 61 0.14 -22.58 -8.62
N GLY A 62 0.57 -23.72 -9.17
CA GLY A 62 -0.14 -25.01 -9.13
C GLY A 62 -0.24 -25.68 -7.75
N THR A 63 0.43 -25.17 -6.71
CA THR A 63 0.24 -25.58 -5.31
C THR A 63 -0.20 -24.44 -4.43
N LEU A 64 -0.95 -23.48 -4.96
CA LEU A 64 -1.88 -22.77 -4.10
C LEU A 64 -2.63 -23.87 -3.33
N PRO A 65 -2.43 -23.98 -2.01
CA PRO A 65 -2.87 -25.14 -1.26
C PRO A 65 -4.34 -25.27 -1.57
N ASN A 66 -4.73 -26.42 -2.12
CA ASN A 66 -6.13 -26.75 -2.28
C ASN A 66 -6.66 -27.00 -0.87
N LYS A 67 -6.72 -25.91 -0.08
CA LYS A 67 -7.20 -25.91 1.29
C LYS A 67 -8.64 -26.34 1.13
N LYS A 68 -8.97 -27.46 1.78
CA LYS A 68 -10.27 -28.13 1.63
C LYS A 68 -11.42 -27.14 1.83
N ASP A 69 -11.18 -26.12 2.65
CA ASP A 69 -12.16 -25.12 3.07
C ASP A 69 -12.05 -23.78 2.32
N SER A 70 -11.34 -23.71 1.19
CA SER A 70 -11.26 -22.49 0.38
C SER A 70 -11.72 -22.70 -1.07
N ASN A 71 -12.49 -21.73 -1.55
CA ASN A 71 -12.95 -21.64 -2.93
C ASN A 71 -12.35 -20.38 -3.57
N TYR A 72 -11.59 -20.53 -4.65
CA TYR A 72 -11.05 -19.36 -5.36
C TYR A 72 -12.18 -18.52 -5.96
N THR A 73 -12.01 -17.20 -6.00
CA THR A 73 -12.99 -16.30 -6.64
C THR A 73 -12.74 -16.14 -8.13
N GLY A 74 -11.63 -16.66 -8.65
CA GLY A 74 -11.21 -16.44 -10.04
C GLY A 74 -10.47 -15.12 -10.26
N ARG A 75 -10.25 -14.33 -9.20
CA ARG A 75 -9.61 -13.00 -9.26
C ARG A 75 -8.14 -13.08 -8.86
N ILE A 76 -7.24 -12.72 -9.78
CA ILE A 76 -5.79 -12.69 -9.55
C ILE A 76 -5.26 -11.29 -9.85
N ILE A 77 -4.47 -10.73 -8.93
CA ILE A 77 -3.74 -9.47 -9.14
C ILE A 77 -2.25 -9.78 -9.11
N VAL A 78 -1.52 -9.28 -10.10
CA VAL A 78 -0.07 -9.39 -10.16
C VAL A 78 0.51 -8.00 -10.03
N ASN A 79 1.24 -7.79 -8.94
CA ASN A 79 1.93 -6.54 -8.66
C ASN A 79 3.42 -6.71 -8.99
N LEU A 80 3.82 -6.25 -10.18
CA LEU A 80 5.20 -6.31 -10.66
C LEU A 80 6.14 -5.45 -9.81
N ALA A 81 5.68 -4.32 -9.28
CA ALA A 81 6.50 -3.46 -8.43
C ALA A 81 6.78 -4.07 -7.06
N ALA A 82 5.77 -4.69 -6.44
CA ALA A 82 5.90 -5.39 -5.16
C ALA A 82 6.40 -6.84 -5.32
N ARG A 83 6.69 -7.28 -6.55
CA ARG A 83 7.12 -8.64 -6.89
C ARG A 83 6.23 -9.74 -6.29
N ARG A 84 4.90 -9.58 -6.39
CA ARG A 84 3.95 -10.55 -5.83
C ARG A 84 2.75 -10.83 -6.73
N ILE A 85 2.16 -12.00 -6.52
CA ILE A 85 0.91 -12.48 -7.10
C ILE A 85 -0.06 -12.70 -5.94
N ASP A 86 -1.19 -12.02 -6.01
CA ASP A 86 -2.26 -12.07 -5.04
C ASP A 86 -3.43 -12.86 -5.67
N VAL A 87 -3.85 -13.95 -5.04
CA VAL A 87 -4.95 -14.81 -5.50
C VAL A 87 -6.04 -14.83 -4.45
N GLU A 88 -7.23 -14.37 -4.83
CA GLU A 88 -8.32 -14.23 -3.89
C GLU A 88 -9.17 -15.51 -3.79
N ALA A 89 -9.58 -15.84 -2.57
CA ALA A 89 -10.42 -16.97 -2.25
C ALA A 89 -11.42 -16.65 -1.14
N GLU A 90 -12.52 -17.39 -1.10
CA GLU A 90 -13.45 -17.45 0.02
C GLU A 90 -13.07 -18.65 0.89
N HIS A 91 -12.72 -18.39 2.16
CA HIS A 91 -12.50 -19.40 3.17
C HIS A 91 -13.77 -19.62 4.00
N PHE A 92 -14.11 -20.87 4.23
CA PHE A 92 -15.20 -21.28 5.08
C PHE A 92 -14.66 -21.65 6.46
N HIS A 93 -15.02 -20.90 7.49
CA HIS A 93 -14.64 -21.23 8.85
C HIS A 93 -15.52 -22.37 9.38
N PRO A 94 -14.95 -23.57 9.65
CA PRO A 94 -15.76 -24.72 10.07
C PRO A 94 -16.42 -24.53 11.44
N SER A 95 -15.86 -23.65 12.28
CA SER A 95 -16.37 -23.37 13.63
C SER A 95 -17.47 -22.32 13.69
N SER A 96 -17.41 -21.27 12.87
CA SER A 96 -18.42 -20.20 12.87
C SER A 96 -19.47 -20.37 11.75
N GLY A 97 -19.17 -21.14 10.71
CA GLY A 97 -19.98 -21.21 9.50
C GLY A 97 -19.90 -19.95 8.63
N GLU A 98 -19.07 -18.98 9.01
CA GLU A 98 -18.89 -17.73 8.27
C GLU A 98 -17.99 -17.94 7.05
N ARG A 99 -18.26 -17.15 6.01
CA ARG A 99 -17.41 -17.07 4.82
C ARG A 99 -16.63 -15.78 4.87
N GLU A 100 -15.32 -15.89 4.83
CA GLU A 100 -14.41 -14.76 4.80
C GLU A 100 -13.63 -14.77 3.49
N LYS A 101 -13.46 -13.61 2.87
CA LYS A 101 -12.54 -13.50 1.73
C LYS A 101 -11.13 -13.33 2.23
N ILE A 102 -10.21 -14.09 1.66
CA ILE A 102 -8.78 -14.08 1.98
C ILE A 102 -7.96 -13.96 0.69
N VAL A 103 -6.72 -13.49 0.83
CA VAL A 103 -5.75 -13.44 -0.28
C VAL A 103 -4.60 -14.38 0.00
N TYR A 104 -4.29 -15.24 -0.96
CA TYR A 104 -3.09 -16.04 -1.00
C TYR A 104 -2.02 -15.28 -1.78
N GLN A 105 -0.86 -15.07 -1.14
CA GLN A 105 0.24 -14.32 -1.74
C GLN A 105 1.37 -15.25 -2.14
N GLU A 106 1.88 -15.07 -3.36
CA GLU A 106 3.08 -15.72 -3.86
C GLU A 106 4.07 -14.68 -4.38
N SER A 107 5.36 -14.90 -4.21
CA SER A 107 6.38 -14.03 -4.80
C SER A 107 6.56 -14.31 -6.30
N LEU A 108 6.86 -13.25 -7.05
CA LEU A 108 7.37 -13.36 -8.41
C LEU A 108 8.80 -13.90 -8.39
N LEU A 109 9.15 -14.68 -9.40
CA LEU A 109 10.51 -15.16 -9.63
C LEU A 109 11.43 -14.03 -10.05
N ASP A 110 12.74 -14.22 -9.86
CA ASP A 110 13.76 -13.20 -10.15
C ASP A 110 13.69 -12.69 -11.61
N GLY A 111 13.36 -13.57 -12.56
CA GLY A 111 13.18 -13.24 -13.98
C GLY A 111 11.80 -12.73 -14.39
N GLU A 112 10.80 -12.76 -13.50
CA GLU A 112 9.43 -12.29 -13.79
C GLU A 112 9.32 -10.78 -13.57
N THR A 113 9.77 -10.00 -14.54
CA THR A 113 9.80 -8.53 -14.48
C THR A 113 8.69 -7.85 -15.28
N ASP A 114 8.04 -8.59 -16.18
CA ASP A 114 7.01 -8.10 -17.08
C ASP A 114 5.98 -9.20 -17.40
N LEU A 115 4.95 -8.83 -18.17
CA LEU A 115 3.94 -9.77 -18.62
C LEU A 115 4.54 -10.93 -19.44
N GLN A 116 5.50 -10.65 -20.33
CA GLN A 116 6.05 -11.67 -21.23
C GLN A 116 6.74 -12.80 -20.46
N SER A 117 7.55 -12.43 -19.47
CA SER A 117 8.21 -13.38 -18.56
C SER A 117 7.23 -14.14 -17.66
N LEU A 118 6.11 -13.51 -17.27
CA LEU A 118 5.09 -14.12 -16.42
C LEU A 118 4.17 -15.11 -17.15
N LEU A 119 4.00 -14.96 -18.47
CA LEU A 119 3.06 -15.77 -19.25
C LEU A 119 3.33 -17.26 -19.19
N GLU A 120 4.60 -17.67 -19.04
CA GLU A 120 4.96 -19.06 -18.85
C GLU A 120 4.29 -19.63 -17.59
N ARG A 121 4.44 -18.93 -16.45
CA ARG A 121 3.83 -19.32 -15.17
C ARG A 121 2.31 -19.30 -15.21
N LEU A 122 1.71 -18.27 -15.82
CA LEU A 122 0.25 -18.21 -16.00
C LEU A 122 -0.28 -19.33 -16.89
N THR A 123 0.46 -19.70 -17.94
CA THR A 123 0.09 -20.82 -18.81
C THR A 123 0.18 -22.16 -18.10
N ILE A 124 1.24 -22.37 -17.30
CA ILE A 124 1.38 -23.55 -16.45
C ILE A 124 0.22 -23.63 -15.44
N TYR A 125 -0.11 -22.50 -14.81
CA TYR A 125 -1.24 -22.42 -13.90
C TYR A 125 -2.56 -22.74 -14.60
N GLY A 126 -2.84 -22.11 -15.74
CA GLY A 126 -4.01 -22.39 -16.57
C GLY A 126 -4.11 -23.87 -16.95
N LYS A 127 -2.99 -24.48 -17.36
CA LYS A 127 -2.90 -25.93 -17.64
C LYS A 127 -3.28 -26.77 -16.43
N SER A 128 -2.80 -26.44 -15.24
CA SER A 128 -3.14 -27.16 -13.99
C SER A 128 -4.63 -27.09 -13.64
N ARG A 129 -5.30 -26.00 -14.04
CA ARG A 129 -6.75 -25.79 -13.89
C ARG A 129 -7.57 -26.38 -15.05
N ASN A 130 -6.92 -26.93 -16.07
CA ASN A 130 -7.53 -27.32 -17.35
C ASN A 130 -8.30 -26.16 -18.01
N VAL A 131 -7.73 -24.95 -17.96
CA VAL A 131 -8.20 -23.82 -18.74
C VAL A 131 -8.14 -24.17 -20.23
N GLN A 132 -9.26 -23.98 -20.91
CA GLN A 132 -9.43 -24.28 -22.33
C GLN A 132 -8.98 -23.12 -23.22
N LEU A 133 -9.12 -21.90 -22.71
CA LEU A 133 -8.75 -20.67 -23.41
C LEU A 133 -8.05 -19.71 -22.45
N LEU A 134 -6.83 -19.32 -22.79
CA LEU A 134 -6.10 -18.22 -22.16
C LEU A 134 -6.01 -17.08 -23.17
N GLN A 135 -6.53 -15.91 -22.81
CA GLN A 135 -6.47 -14.71 -23.63
C GLN A 135 -5.65 -13.63 -22.97
N LEU A 136 -4.78 -13.01 -23.75
CA LEU A 136 -4.07 -11.82 -23.35
C LEU A 136 -4.74 -10.59 -23.98
N VAL A 137 -5.02 -9.60 -23.13
CA VAL A 137 -5.54 -8.30 -23.52
C VAL A 137 -4.53 -7.24 -23.10
N ASP A 138 -3.81 -6.71 -24.07
CA ASP A 138 -2.81 -5.67 -23.92
C ASP A 138 -2.97 -4.60 -25.02
N LEU A 139 -2.10 -3.58 -25.01
CA LEU A 139 -2.10 -2.56 -26.06
C LEU A 139 -1.74 -3.14 -27.44
N SER A 140 -0.95 -4.21 -27.50
CA SER A 140 -0.54 -4.86 -28.76
C SER A 140 -1.75 -5.47 -29.48
N LEU A 141 -2.65 -6.14 -28.75
CA LEU A 141 -3.91 -6.66 -29.26
C LEU A 141 -4.74 -5.53 -29.89
N LEU A 142 -4.99 -4.46 -29.14
CA LEU A 142 -5.78 -3.33 -29.62
C LEU A 142 -5.16 -2.67 -30.86
N SER A 143 -3.83 -2.58 -30.89
CA SER A 143 -3.10 -2.03 -32.03
C SER A 143 -3.20 -2.93 -33.26
N SER A 144 -3.10 -4.25 -33.08
CA SER A 144 -3.20 -5.22 -34.17
C SER A 144 -4.59 -5.26 -34.82
N GLU A 145 -5.64 -5.00 -34.05
CA GLU A 145 -7.04 -4.91 -34.51
C GLU A 145 -7.43 -3.50 -35.01
N SER A 146 -6.45 -2.59 -35.14
CA SER A 146 -6.65 -1.19 -35.54
C SER A 146 -7.66 -0.44 -34.66
N ALA A 147 -7.74 -0.79 -33.37
CA ALA A 147 -8.66 -0.20 -32.40
C ALA A 147 -8.11 1.10 -31.81
N TYR A 148 -8.00 2.14 -32.65
CA TYR A 148 -7.48 3.45 -32.24
C TYR A 148 -8.53 4.30 -31.52
N ASP A 149 -9.78 4.27 -32.00
CA ASP A 149 -10.90 4.95 -31.37
C ASP A 149 -11.51 4.13 -30.23
N GLU A 150 -12.15 4.83 -29.30
CA GLU A 150 -12.72 4.23 -28.10
C GLU A 150 -13.81 3.19 -28.42
N LYS A 151 -14.68 3.47 -29.40
CA LYS A 151 -15.75 2.55 -29.77
C LYS A 151 -15.19 1.22 -30.26
N ARG A 152 -14.19 1.26 -31.15
CA ARG A 152 -13.54 0.03 -31.65
C ARG A 152 -12.82 -0.72 -30.54
N LYS A 153 -12.16 -0.02 -29.59
CA LYS A 153 -11.57 -0.66 -28.41
C LYS A 153 -12.61 -1.45 -27.63
N PHE A 154 -13.78 -0.87 -27.37
CA PHE A 154 -14.87 -1.54 -26.66
C PHE A 154 -15.46 -2.72 -27.40
N GLU A 155 -15.60 -2.63 -28.73
CA GLU A 155 -16.03 -3.75 -29.57
C GLU A 155 -15.06 -4.94 -29.40
N ILE A 156 -13.76 -4.70 -29.61
CA ILE A 156 -12.73 -5.74 -29.46
C ILE A 156 -12.70 -6.30 -28.04
N LEU A 157 -12.71 -5.45 -27.01
CA LEU A 157 -12.71 -5.90 -25.62
C LEU A 157 -13.95 -6.76 -25.28
N THR A 158 -15.11 -6.40 -25.83
CA THR A 158 -16.35 -7.16 -25.65
C THR A 158 -16.28 -8.49 -26.38
N GLU A 159 -15.82 -8.51 -27.64
CA GLU A 159 -15.63 -9.74 -28.42
C GLU A 159 -14.71 -10.72 -27.71
N ARG A 160 -13.58 -10.28 -27.15
CA ARG A 160 -12.67 -11.15 -26.39
C ARG A 160 -13.31 -11.69 -25.13
N VAL A 161 -14.02 -10.85 -24.38
CA VAL A 161 -14.73 -11.32 -23.18
C VAL A 161 -15.80 -12.35 -23.54
N ASP A 162 -16.60 -12.10 -24.57
CA ASP A 162 -17.67 -13.01 -25.01
C ASP A 162 -17.09 -14.35 -25.52
N GLU A 163 -15.96 -14.30 -26.23
CA GLU A 163 -15.18 -15.47 -26.61
C GLU A 163 -14.74 -16.24 -25.36
N SER A 164 -14.14 -15.57 -24.37
CA SER A 164 -13.71 -16.20 -23.10
C SER A 164 -14.86 -16.90 -22.36
N GLN A 165 -16.05 -16.30 -22.36
CA GLN A 165 -17.23 -16.82 -21.67
C GLN A 165 -17.87 -18.02 -22.36
N SER A 166 -17.55 -18.24 -23.64
CA SER A 166 -18.01 -19.38 -24.41
C SER A 166 -17.35 -20.69 -24.00
N TYR A 167 -16.20 -20.61 -23.30
CA TYR A 167 -15.49 -21.77 -22.78
C TYR A 167 -15.92 -22.07 -21.34
N ARG A 168 -15.92 -23.35 -20.98
CA ARG A 168 -16.25 -23.80 -19.63
C ARG A 168 -15.18 -23.38 -18.63
N ARG A 169 -13.92 -23.38 -19.05
CA ARG A 169 -12.79 -22.90 -18.25
C ARG A 169 -11.98 -21.93 -19.08
N SER A 170 -11.96 -20.66 -18.72
CA SER A 170 -11.22 -19.62 -19.41
C SER A 170 -10.40 -18.78 -18.43
N MET A 171 -9.37 -18.15 -18.97
CA MET A 171 -8.54 -17.18 -18.28
C MET A 171 -8.33 -15.99 -19.20
N ILE A 172 -8.62 -14.80 -18.70
CA ILE A 172 -8.33 -13.55 -19.39
C ILE A 172 -7.31 -12.76 -18.57
N VAL A 173 -6.27 -12.29 -19.23
CA VAL A 173 -5.14 -11.58 -18.64
C VAL A 173 -5.14 -10.16 -19.17
N TYR A 174 -5.21 -9.17 -18.28
CA TYR A 174 -5.19 -7.74 -18.61
C TYR A 174 -3.87 -7.12 -18.17
N ASP A 175 -3.12 -6.54 -19.12
CA ASP A 175 -2.01 -5.64 -18.80
C ASP A 175 -2.55 -4.22 -18.56
N LEU A 176 -2.78 -3.90 -17.29
CA LEU A 176 -3.47 -2.68 -16.89
C LEU A 176 -2.64 -1.42 -17.20
N ASP A 177 -1.32 -1.50 -17.07
CA ASP A 177 -0.43 -0.36 -17.37
C ASP A 177 -0.52 0.01 -18.84
N SER A 178 -0.52 -0.99 -19.73
CA SER A 178 -0.59 -0.77 -21.18
C SER A 178 -1.97 -0.28 -21.66
N LEU A 179 -3.04 -0.77 -21.02
CA LEU A 179 -4.41 -0.50 -21.44
C LEU A 179 -4.95 0.85 -20.91
N VAL A 180 -4.62 1.18 -19.66
CA VAL A 180 -5.17 2.34 -18.97
C VAL A 180 -4.22 3.52 -19.00
N GLY A 181 -2.95 3.30 -18.68
CA GLY A 181 -1.94 4.34 -18.53
C GLY A 181 -2.20 5.33 -17.39
N VAL A 182 -1.13 5.86 -16.81
CA VAL A 182 -1.19 6.89 -15.76
C VAL A 182 -0.47 8.14 -16.24
N ASN A 183 -1.17 9.27 -16.27
CA ASN A 183 -0.55 10.58 -16.49
C ASN A 183 -0.17 11.20 -15.15
N LYS A 184 1.11 11.51 -14.99
CA LYS A 184 1.64 12.26 -13.85
C LYS A 184 1.96 13.67 -14.33
N SER A 185 1.26 14.65 -13.79
CA SER A 185 1.45 16.07 -14.10
C SER A 185 2.00 16.79 -12.88
N GLU A 186 3.22 17.31 -13.01
CA GLU A 186 3.89 18.07 -11.95
C GLU A 186 3.51 19.55 -12.07
N GLY A 187 2.82 20.07 -11.06
CA GLY A 187 2.53 21.48 -10.91
C GLY A 187 3.46 22.12 -9.88
N GLN A 188 4.14 23.20 -10.25
CA GLN A 188 4.83 24.05 -9.28
C GLN A 188 3.88 25.16 -8.84
N SER A 189 3.41 25.08 -7.60
CA SER A 189 2.62 26.14 -6.97
C SER A 189 3.51 26.98 -6.06
N ALA A 190 3.11 28.22 -5.76
CA ALA A 190 3.78 29.04 -4.74
C ALA A 190 3.81 28.36 -3.34
N THR A 191 2.98 27.33 -3.14
CA THR A 191 2.88 26.49 -1.94
C THR A 191 3.69 25.19 -2.00
N GLY A 192 4.39 24.91 -3.11
CA GLY A 192 5.22 23.72 -3.31
C GLY A 192 4.90 22.94 -4.58
N ASN A 193 5.65 21.85 -4.81
CA ASN A 193 5.43 20.95 -5.93
C ASN A 193 4.26 20.00 -5.63
N SER A 194 3.28 19.94 -6.52
CA SER A 194 2.15 19.01 -6.46
C SER A 194 2.17 18.10 -7.68
N THR A 195 2.17 16.78 -7.47
CA THR A 195 1.97 15.78 -8.53
C THR A 195 0.50 15.42 -8.63
N ASN A 196 -0.16 15.86 -9.70
CA ASN A 196 -1.51 15.41 -10.06
C ASN A 196 -1.41 14.13 -10.88
N ILE A 197 -2.07 13.07 -10.42
CA ILE A 197 -2.07 11.77 -11.07
C ILE A 197 -3.47 11.50 -11.61
N SER A 198 -3.59 11.17 -12.90
CA SER A 198 -4.86 10.84 -13.54
C SER A 198 -4.73 9.61 -14.46
N LEU A 199 -5.86 8.93 -14.70
CA LEU A 199 -5.93 7.78 -15.61
C LEU A 199 -6.17 8.25 -17.04
N ASN A 200 -5.48 7.66 -18.03
CA ASN A 200 -5.62 8.10 -19.42
C ASN A 200 -6.87 7.51 -20.08
N ASN A 201 -7.22 6.27 -19.75
CA ASN A 201 -8.32 5.54 -20.37
C ASN A 201 -9.32 5.02 -19.32
N GLN A 202 -10.06 5.96 -18.71
CA GLN A 202 -11.02 5.69 -17.62
C GLN A 202 -12.11 4.68 -18.01
N SER A 203 -12.53 4.69 -19.27
CA SER A 203 -13.60 3.82 -19.76
C SER A 203 -13.13 2.36 -19.87
N VAL A 204 -11.93 2.13 -20.43
CA VAL A 204 -11.29 0.80 -20.42
C VAL A 204 -11.00 0.33 -18.99
N TYR A 205 -10.53 1.21 -18.12
CA TYR A 205 -10.34 0.91 -16.70
C TYR A 205 -11.64 0.40 -16.05
N THR A 206 -12.76 1.10 -16.28
CA THR A 206 -14.06 0.73 -15.72
C THR A 206 -14.55 -0.61 -16.28
N PHE A 207 -14.36 -0.85 -17.58
CA PHE A 207 -14.68 -2.12 -18.22
C PHE A 207 -13.88 -3.28 -17.64
N VAL A 208 -12.56 -3.15 -17.52
CA VAL A 208 -11.70 -4.19 -16.94
C VAL A 208 -12.12 -4.46 -15.50
N GLY A 209 -12.38 -3.41 -14.70
CA GLY A 209 -12.89 -3.55 -13.33
C GLY A 209 -14.22 -4.31 -13.25
N ASP A 210 -15.17 -4.00 -14.13
CA ASP A 210 -16.45 -4.70 -14.23
C ASP A 210 -16.31 -6.18 -14.58
N ARG A 211 -15.41 -6.51 -15.52
CA ARG A 211 -15.16 -7.90 -15.91
C ARG A 211 -14.39 -8.67 -14.85
N PHE A 212 -13.42 -8.03 -14.22
CA PHE A 212 -12.67 -8.59 -13.11
C PHE A 212 -13.58 -8.95 -11.92
N ARG A 213 -14.56 -8.09 -11.58
CA ARG A 213 -15.57 -8.39 -10.55
C ARG A 213 -16.47 -9.57 -10.88
N LYS A 214 -16.66 -9.90 -12.16
CA LYS A 214 -17.51 -11.00 -12.64
C LYS A 214 -16.78 -12.34 -12.75
N ALA A 215 -15.45 -12.36 -12.54
CA ALA A 215 -14.70 -13.59 -12.45
C ALA A 215 -15.26 -14.48 -11.32
N HIS A 216 -15.31 -15.79 -11.56
CA HIS A 216 -15.84 -16.78 -10.63
C HIS A 216 -15.31 -18.17 -10.94
N VAL A 217 -15.23 -19.01 -9.91
CA VAL A 217 -14.86 -20.43 -10.02
C VAL A 217 -15.93 -21.24 -9.30
N ASP A 218 -16.82 -21.87 -10.08
CA ASP A 218 -17.89 -22.69 -9.54
C ASP A 218 -17.36 -24.08 -9.18
N ARG A 219 -17.44 -24.46 -7.90
CA ARG A 219 -17.27 -25.87 -7.50
C ARG A 219 -18.59 -26.61 -7.67
N ALA A 220 -18.54 -27.75 -8.37
CA ALA A 220 -19.68 -28.68 -8.40
C ALA A 220 -19.98 -29.14 -6.96
N GLN A 221 -21.22 -28.96 -6.52
CA GLN A 221 -21.70 -29.60 -5.31
C GLN A 221 -21.83 -31.11 -5.57
N ALA A 222 -21.53 -31.92 -4.55
CA ALA A 222 -21.36 -33.36 -4.67
C ALA A 222 -22.62 -34.13 -5.13
N ASP A 223 -23.81 -33.52 -5.04
CA ASP A 223 -25.09 -34.17 -5.35
C ASP A 223 -25.61 -33.93 -6.78
N GLU A 224 -24.98 -33.06 -7.58
CA GLU A 224 -25.29 -32.94 -9.00
C GLU A 224 -24.19 -33.61 -9.83
N GLU A 225 -24.38 -34.90 -10.15
CA GLU A 225 -23.61 -35.61 -11.16
C GLU A 225 -23.41 -34.71 -12.39
N GLN A 226 -22.16 -34.32 -12.65
CA GLN A 226 -21.72 -33.61 -13.87
C GLN A 226 -22.24 -32.17 -14.05
N ALA A 227 -22.75 -31.50 -13.02
CA ALA A 227 -22.96 -30.05 -13.07
C ALA A 227 -21.63 -29.36 -13.47
N ARG A 228 -21.69 -28.63 -14.57
CA ARG A 228 -20.53 -28.23 -15.36
C ARG A 228 -19.68 -27.20 -14.60
N VAL A 229 -18.70 -27.64 -13.79
CA VAL A 229 -17.62 -26.81 -13.21
C VAL A 229 -17.22 -25.71 -14.19
N LYS A 230 -17.67 -24.48 -13.96
CA LYS A 230 -17.37 -23.31 -14.81
C LYS A 230 -16.34 -22.47 -14.08
N GLU A 231 -15.26 -22.15 -14.76
CA GLU A 231 -14.17 -21.34 -14.18
C GLU A 231 -13.85 -20.19 -15.14
N ASN A 232 -14.06 -18.96 -14.70
CA ASN A 232 -13.67 -17.77 -15.44
C ASN A 232 -12.67 -17.01 -14.58
N TRP A 233 -11.40 -17.16 -14.93
CA TRP A 233 -10.29 -16.50 -14.26
C TRP A 233 -10.05 -15.14 -14.92
N ALA A 234 -9.92 -14.09 -14.11
CA ALA A 234 -9.46 -12.79 -14.54
C ALA A 234 -8.16 -12.45 -13.80
N VAL A 235 -7.12 -12.18 -14.58
CA VAL A 235 -5.80 -11.80 -14.10
C VAL A 235 -5.55 -10.36 -14.49
N VAL A 236 -5.22 -9.52 -13.52
CA VAL A 236 -4.81 -8.13 -13.76
C VAL A 236 -3.35 -7.99 -13.38
N ILE A 237 -2.55 -7.48 -14.30
CA ILE A 237 -1.12 -7.25 -14.10
C ILE A 237 -0.89 -5.75 -14.13
N GLY A 238 -0.14 -5.24 -13.16
CA GLY A 238 0.28 -3.85 -13.12
C GLY A 238 1.62 -3.66 -12.43
N ARG A 239 2.30 -2.57 -12.78
CA ARG A 239 3.56 -2.11 -12.23
C ARG A 239 3.38 -0.79 -11.52
N ASP A 240 2.50 0.10 -11.99
CA ASP A 240 2.28 1.38 -11.31
C ASP A 240 1.50 1.15 -9.99
N PRO A 241 2.09 1.46 -8.81
CA PRO A 241 1.44 1.19 -7.53
C PRO A 241 0.17 2.01 -7.30
N PHE A 242 0.08 3.21 -7.86
CA PHE A 242 -1.10 4.06 -7.75
C PHE A 242 -2.26 3.44 -8.54
N LEU A 243 -2.00 3.01 -9.78
CA LEU A 243 -3.00 2.36 -10.62
C LEU A 243 -3.53 1.08 -9.98
N LEU A 244 -2.65 0.23 -9.46
CA LEU A 244 -3.07 -1.01 -8.79
C LEU A 244 -3.84 -0.75 -7.51
N ARG A 245 -3.41 0.20 -6.66
CA ARG A 245 -4.16 0.55 -5.43
C ARG A 245 -5.56 1.04 -5.77
N GLN A 246 -5.67 1.98 -6.72
CA GLN A 246 -6.96 2.49 -7.19
C GLN A 246 -7.83 1.36 -7.78
N PHE A 247 -7.22 0.45 -8.54
CA PHE A 247 -7.90 -0.72 -9.12
C PHE A 247 -8.46 -1.63 -8.03
N CYS A 248 -7.64 -2.07 -7.09
CA CYS A 248 -8.03 -2.89 -5.94
C CYS A 248 -9.21 -2.28 -5.17
N ASP A 249 -9.13 -0.98 -4.86
CA ASP A 249 -10.20 -0.26 -4.16
C ASP A 249 -11.50 -0.24 -4.99
N SER A 250 -11.40 0.03 -6.29
CA SER A 250 -12.57 0.11 -7.17
C SER A 250 -13.29 -1.23 -7.34
N VAL A 251 -12.55 -2.35 -7.40
CA VAL A 251 -13.12 -3.70 -7.55
C VAL A 251 -13.42 -4.37 -6.22
N GLN A 252 -13.21 -3.67 -5.10
CA GLN A 252 -13.34 -4.20 -3.75
C GLN A 252 -12.58 -5.53 -3.61
N TYR A 253 -11.32 -5.52 -4.06
CA TYR A 253 -10.44 -6.64 -3.88
C TYR A 253 -10.11 -6.78 -2.40
N THR A 254 -10.09 -8.02 -1.88
CA THR A 254 -9.74 -8.25 -0.49
C THR A 254 -8.32 -7.74 -0.21
N ARG A 255 -8.19 -6.94 0.84
CA ARG A 255 -6.88 -6.43 1.28
C ARG A 255 -6.12 -7.52 2.02
N THR A 256 -4.81 -7.51 1.85
CA THR A 256 -3.91 -8.42 2.57
C THR A 256 -3.77 -7.96 4.02
N PRO A 257 -3.40 -8.86 4.96
CA PRO A 257 -3.17 -8.46 6.36
C PRO A 257 -2.15 -7.33 6.50
N GLU A 258 -1.08 -7.35 5.70
CA GLU A 258 -0.07 -6.29 5.70
C GLU A 258 -0.62 -4.93 5.26
N GLU A 259 -1.54 -4.90 4.29
CA GLU A 259 -2.18 -3.67 3.84
C GLU A 259 -3.16 -3.12 4.88
N LEU A 260 -3.87 -4.00 5.60
CA LEU A 260 -4.74 -3.61 6.71
C LEU A 260 -3.92 -3.03 7.87
N ASP A 261 -2.80 -3.67 8.22
CA ASP A 261 -1.90 -3.18 9.26
C ASP A 261 -1.29 -1.81 8.88
N GLN A 262 -0.94 -1.62 7.60
CA GLN A 262 -0.44 -0.34 7.10
C GLN A 262 -1.50 0.75 7.15
N GLU A 263 -2.74 0.46 6.74
CA GLU A 263 -3.84 1.43 6.81
C GLU A 263 -4.20 1.78 8.25
N ASP A 264 -4.20 0.80 9.15
CA ASP A 264 -4.44 1.01 10.58
C ASP A 264 -3.32 1.87 11.20
N GLU A 265 -2.07 1.65 10.80
CA GLU A 265 -0.93 2.47 11.20
C GLU A 265 -1.02 3.89 10.64
N GLU A 266 -1.36 4.06 9.35
CA GLU A 266 -1.58 5.37 8.72
C GLU A 266 -2.73 6.13 9.38
N ARG A 267 -3.85 5.45 9.65
CA ARG A 267 -5.01 6.01 10.37
C ARG A 267 -4.61 6.41 11.79
N ARG A 268 -3.87 5.55 12.49
CA ARG A 268 -3.37 5.86 13.83
C ARG A 268 -2.47 7.09 13.80
N ARG A 269 -1.55 7.20 12.84
CA ARG A 269 -0.67 8.38 12.69
C ARG A 269 -1.45 9.65 12.35
N ALA A 270 -2.47 9.55 11.49
CA ALA A 270 -3.31 10.70 11.13
C ALA A 270 -4.13 11.23 12.32
N GLU A 271 -4.55 10.34 13.23
CA GLU A 271 -5.32 10.68 14.43
C GLU A 271 -4.44 10.98 15.66
N GLU A 272 -3.16 10.60 15.64
CA GLU A 272 -2.24 10.78 16.75
C GLU A 272 -1.88 12.26 16.91
N LYS A 273 -2.20 12.80 18.10
CA LYS A 273 -1.81 14.15 18.49
C LYS A 273 -0.34 14.17 18.89
N ILE A 274 0.46 14.88 18.10
CA ILE A 274 1.91 15.04 18.31
C ILE A 274 2.15 16.32 19.11
N LEU A 275 2.98 16.27 20.16
CA LEU A 275 3.38 17.45 20.90
C LEU A 275 4.51 18.19 20.16
N CYS A 276 4.31 19.47 19.86
CA CYS A 276 5.33 20.33 19.28
C CYS A 276 6.27 20.85 20.37
N ILE A 277 7.57 20.55 20.28
CA ILE A 277 8.56 21.03 21.26
C ILE A 277 8.82 22.54 21.20
N LYS A 278 8.47 23.20 20.08
CA LYS A 278 8.75 24.63 19.86
C LYS A 278 7.72 25.53 20.54
N CYS A 279 6.44 25.15 20.47
CA CYS A 279 5.33 25.93 21.03
C CYS A 279 4.60 25.21 22.17
N ASN A 280 4.97 23.97 22.49
CA ASN A 280 4.32 23.11 23.49
C ASN A 280 2.82 22.84 23.23
N ASP A 281 2.36 23.04 21.99
CA ASP A 281 1.00 22.69 21.57
C ASP A 281 0.96 21.32 20.89
N TYR A 282 -0.19 20.65 20.99
CA TYR A 282 -0.47 19.44 20.25
C TYR A 282 -0.97 19.76 18.85
N TYR A 283 -0.49 19.02 17.86
CA TYR A 283 -0.90 19.16 16.46
C TYR A 283 -1.13 17.77 15.84
N LEU A 284 -1.98 17.72 14.81
CA LEU A 284 -2.07 16.57 13.92
C LEU A 284 -1.13 16.79 12.74
N GLU A 285 -0.46 15.73 12.27
CA GLU A 285 0.53 15.86 11.20
C GLU A 285 -0.06 16.46 9.91
N GLN A 286 -1.31 16.13 9.59
CA GLN A 286 -2.05 16.68 8.45
C GLN A 286 -2.30 18.20 8.54
N ASP A 287 -2.35 18.75 9.76
CA ASP A 287 -2.56 20.18 10.02
C ASP A 287 -1.24 20.95 10.11
N ASN A 288 -0.09 20.25 10.03
CA ASN A 288 1.23 20.82 10.22
C ASN A 288 1.73 21.62 9.00
N LYS A 289 1.15 22.79 8.78
CA LYS A 289 1.49 23.69 7.68
C LYS A 289 2.46 24.79 8.12
N MET A 290 3.13 25.40 7.15
CA MET A 290 4.00 26.55 7.43
C MET A 290 3.18 27.68 8.06
N GLY A 291 3.61 28.14 9.22
CA GLY A 291 3.05 29.29 9.93
C GLY A 291 1.99 28.95 10.98
N VAL A 292 1.64 27.66 11.15
CA VAL A 292 0.72 27.19 12.19
C VAL A 292 1.38 27.20 13.56
N CYS A 293 2.66 26.80 13.64
CA CYS A 293 3.42 26.90 14.88
C CYS A 293 3.94 28.33 15.05
N VAL A 294 3.56 28.96 16.16
CA VAL A 294 4.06 30.27 16.58
C VAL A 294 4.92 30.08 17.83
N HIS A 295 6.21 30.39 17.75
CA HIS A 295 7.17 30.13 18.85
C HIS A 295 8.24 31.22 18.95
N HIS A 296 8.94 31.23 20.08
CA HIS A 296 10.19 31.97 20.27
C HIS A 296 11.37 31.03 20.02
N ASP A 297 12.42 31.52 19.39
CA ASP A 297 13.59 30.73 19.00
C ASP A 297 14.80 31.23 19.80
N GLY A 298 15.03 30.63 20.96
CA GLY A 298 16.11 30.97 21.91
C GLY A 298 15.65 31.10 23.36
N PHE A 299 16.62 31.23 24.26
CA PHE A 299 16.41 31.25 25.71
C PHE A 299 15.86 32.58 26.25
N VAL A 300 15.33 32.53 27.49
CA VAL A 300 14.95 33.72 28.27
C VAL A 300 16.15 34.20 29.07
N TYR A 301 16.34 35.51 29.19
CA TYR A 301 17.41 36.10 30.03
C TYR A 301 16.86 37.19 30.95
N ASP A 302 17.57 37.44 32.05
CA ASP A 302 17.28 38.53 32.97
C ASP A 302 18.02 39.80 32.53
N ASN A 303 17.26 40.78 32.03
CA ASN A 303 17.79 42.06 31.56
C ASN A 303 18.20 43.02 32.70
N SER A 304 17.90 42.67 33.95
CA SER A 304 18.35 43.41 35.14
C SER A 304 19.63 42.84 35.76
N SER A 305 20.03 41.64 35.33
CA SER A 305 21.26 40.99 35.79
C SER A 305 22.45 41.36 34.91
N ASN A 306 23.61 41.56 35.54
CA ASN A 306 24.88 41.73 34.82
C ASN A 306 25.43 40.40 34.27
N THR A 307 24.80 39.27 34.63
CA THR A 307 25.11 37.96 34.08
C THR A 307 24.05 37.60 33.04
N LEU A 308 24.46 37.24 31.82
CA LEU A 308 23.57 36.70 30.78
C LEU A 308 23.14 35.26 31.09
N ALA A 309 22.65 35.04 32.31
CA ALA A 309 22.13 33.77 32.75
C ALA A 309 20.94 33.38 31.88
N LYS A 310 20.92 32.10 31.47
CA LYS A 310 19.88 31.54 30.63
C LYS A 310 18.78 30.94 31.50
N TYR A 311 17.54 31.16 31.11
CA TYR A 311 16.35 30.65 31.77
C TYR A 311 15.47 29.95 30.74
N THR A 312 14.83 28.86 31.16
CA THR A 312 13.68 28.31 30.44
C THR A 312 12.47 29.22 30.67
N GLN A 313 11.51 29.20 29.74
CA GLN A 313 10.27 29.98 29.90
C GLN A 313 9.54 29.60 31.19
N CYS A 314 9.47 28.31 31.53
CA CYS A 314 8.84 27.83 32.76
C CYS A 314 9.52 28.40 34.01
N ALA A 315 10.86 28.32 34.10
CA ALA A 315 11.59 28.83 35.26
C ALA A 315 11.40 30.36 35.44
N ALA A 316 11.40 31.11 34.35
CA ALA A 316 11.14 32.55 34.38
C ALA A 316 9.71 32.86 34.85
N THR A 317 8.72 32.12 34.35
CA THR A 317 7.31 32.27 34.76
C THR A 317 7.10 31.92 36.23
N GLU A 318 7.68 30.84 36.73
CA GLU A 318 7.61 30.44 38.15
C GLU A 318 8.16 31.54 39.05
N GLN A 319 9.28 32.16 38.67
CA GLN A 319 9.88 33.24 39.44
C GLN A 319 9.02 34.51 39.43
N LEU A 320 8.41 34.86 38.29
CA LEU A 320 7.47 35.98 38.19
C LEU A 320 6.22 35.78 39.06
N LEU A 321 5.66 34.56 39.08
CA LEU A 321 4.50 34.22 39.91
C LEU A 321 4.83 34.31 41.40
N HIS A 322 6.03 33.86 41.79
CA HIS A 322 6.49 33.97 43.18
C HIS A 322 6.60 35.45 43.63
N GLU A 323 7.19 36.30 42.78
CA GLU A 323 7.33 37.73 43.07
C GLU A 323 5.98 38.46 43.13
N GLU A 324 5.05 38.11 42.25
CA GLU A 324 3.68 38.62 42.29
C GLU A 324 2.96 38.25 43.59
N ALA A 325 3.11 37.00 44.07
CA ALA A 325 2.55 36.58 45.35
C ALA A 325 3.14 37.36 46.53
N MET A 326 4.45 37.65 46.53
CA MET A 326 5.08 38.47 47.56
C MET A 326 4.60 39.93 47.54
N ALA A 327 4.37 40.50 46.34
CA ALA A 327 3.88 41.87 46.18
C ALA A 327 2.45 42.05 46.71
N ILE A 328 1.63 41.01 46.64
CA ILE A 328 0.28 40.99 47.21
C ILE A 328 0.31 40.84 48.73
N ALA A 329 1.26 40.07 49.26
CA ALA A 329 1.37 39.79 50.69
C ALA A 329 2.00 40.94 51.51
N THR A 330 2.76 41.83 50.87
CA THR A 330 3.39 42.97 51.54
C THR A 330 2.44 44.16 51.66
N ASN A 331 2.35 44.73 52.87
CA ASN A 331 1.66 46.00 53.11
C ASN A 331 2.58 47.22 52.90
N ASP A 332 3.85 46.99 52.56
CA ASP A 332 4.82 48.05 52.33
C ASP A 332 4.78 48.54 50.87
N GLN A 333 4.29 49.77 50.67
CA GLN A 333 4.03 50.36 49.36
C GLN A 333 5.29 50.52 48.47
N PRO A 334 6.44 50.97 48.99
CA PRO A 334 7.69 51.04 48.21
C PRO A 334 8.15 49.66 47.73
N GLU A 335 7.99 48.62 48.55
CA GLU A 335 8.37 47.26 48.18
C GLU A 335 7.44 46.67 47.11
N ARG A 336 6.15 46.97 47.18
CA ARG A 336 5.17 46.61 46.14
C ARG A 336 5.50 47.26 44.80
N GLU A 337 5.85 48.55 44.78
CA GLU A 337 6.27 49.25 43.57
C GLU A 337 7.58 48.68 43.00
N ARG A 338 8.51 48.27 43.88
CA ARG A 338 9.77 47.62 43.47
C ARG A 338 9.49 46.29 42.75
N LEU A 339 8.63 45.45 43.32
CA LEU A 339 8.26 44.15 42.75
C LEU A 339 7.49 44.29 41.42
N GLU A 340 6.61 45.29 41.29
CA GLU A 340 5.93 45.58 40.01
C GLU A 340 6.91 45.94 38.88
N ARG A 341 7.99 46.68 39.16
CA ARG A 341 9.01 46.98 38.14
C ARG A 341 9.77 45.73 37.69
N LEU A 342 9.99 44.78 38.59
CA LEU A 342 10.72 43.53 38.31
C LEU A 342 9.97 42.59 37.37
N LYS A 343 8.64 42.73 37.24
CA LYS A 343 7.83 41.95 36.29
C LYS A 343 8.26 42.09 34.82
N THR A 344 9.04 43.11 34.49
CA THR A 344 9.53 43.36 33.11
C THR A 344 10.95 42.88 32.83
N ARG A 345 11.61 42.23 33.80
CA ARG A 345 13.05 41.92 33.70
C ARG A 345 13.37 40.75 32.76
N PHE A 346 12.50 39.74 32.69
CA PHE A 346 12.74 38.56 31.86
C PHE A 346 12.30 38.80 30.42
N LYS A 347 13.20 38.56 29.47
CA LYS A 347 12.97 38.79 28.05
C LYS A 347 13.44 37.62 27.20
N PHE A 348 12.74 37.39 26.10
CA PHE A 348 13.19 36.45 25.07
C PHE A 348 14.33 37.06 24.25
N ILE A 349 15.43 36.32 24.06
CA ILE A 349 16.59 36.82 23.29
C ILE A 349 16.26 37.09 21.82
N CYS A 350 15.30 36.37 21.24
CA CYS A 350 14.98 36.46 19.82
C CYS A 350 14.23 37.73 19.40
N CYS A 351 13.46 38.35 20.30
CA CYS A 351 12.62 39.50 19.96
C CYS A 351 12.54 40.57 21.06
N ASN A 352 13.22 40.36 22.19
CA ASN A 352 13.16 41.22 23.38
C ASN A 352 11.73 41.44 23.95
N MET A 353 10.79 40.56 23.61
CA MET A 353 9.47 40.55 24.24
C MET A 353 9.59 40.11 25.71
N THR A 354 8.85 40.77 26.58
CA THR A 354 8.78 40.47 28.02
C THR A 354 7.99 39.19 28.27
N VAL A 355 8.50 38.32 29.13
CA VAL A 355 7.77 37.14 29.62
C VAL A 355 6.66 37.61 30.57
N THR A 356 5.42 37.15 30.35
CA THR A 356 4.29 37.48 31.23
C THR A 356 3.87 36.25 32.04
N ALA A 357 3.38 36.48 33.27
CA ALA A 357 2.94 35.41 34.17
C ALA A 357 1.59 34.78 33.76
N THR A 358 0.76 35.51 32.99
CA THR A 358 -0.66 35.20 32.80
C THR A 358 -1.04 34.57 31.45
N GLY A 359 -0.09 34.03 30.68
CA GLY A 359 -0.45 33.21 29.51
C GLY A 359 0.62 33.08 28.43
N SER A 360 0.25 32.36 27.37
CA SER A 360 1.03 32.17 26.14
C SER A 360 1.31 33.53 25.49
N VAL A 361 2.54 34.01 25.61
CA VAL A 361 3.04 35.13 24.82
C VAL A 361 3.17 34.64 23.39
N GLY A 362 2.44 35.25 22.45
CA GLY A 362 2.51 34.88 21.04
C GLY A 362 3.95 34.93 20.54
N GLY A 363 4.46 33.80 20.07
CA GLY A 363 5.82 33.68 19.55
C GLY A 363 6.15 34.66 18.43
N CYS A 364 7.41 35.08 18.34
CA CYS A 364 7.86 36.01 17.31
C CYS A 364 8.18 35.36 15.96
N LYS A 365 8.32 34.03 15.91
CA LYS A 365 8.55 33.26 14.69
C LYS A 365 7.35 32.38 14.37
N LYS A 366 7.08 32.22 13.07
CA LYS A 366 6.03 31.37 12.53
C LYS A 366 6.68 30.27 11.68
N GLY A 367 6.30 29.02 11.89
CA GLY A 367 6.85 27.86 11.20
C GLY A 367 5.90 26.67 11.20
N ARG A 368 6.38 25.51 10.78
CA ARG A 368 5.70 24.24 11.04
C ARG A 368 5.93 23.84 12.49
N HIS A 369 4.95 23.16 13.08
CA HIS A 369 5.22 22.36 14.26
C HIS A 369 6.30 21.34 13.90
N GLY A 370 7.13 20.99 14.86
CA GLY A 370 8.19 20.05 14.55
C GLY A 370 8.79 19.50 15.80
N PHE A 371 9.26 18.26 15.67
CA PHE A 371 10.18 17.60 16.57
C PHE A 371 11.63 17.89 16.17
N GLU A 372 11.86 18.30 14.92
CA GLU A 372 13.19 18.57 14.38
C GLU A 372 13.70 19.97 14.76
N ALA A 373 14.76 19.97 15.55
CA ALA A 373 15.57 21.09 15.97
C ALA A 373 16.43 21.65 14.82
N ASN A 374 15.81 22.07 13.72
CA ASN A 374 16.53 22.70 12.62
C ASN A 374 16.53 24.23 12.76
N ALA A 375 17.20 24.72 13.81
CA ALA A 375 17.90 26.02 13.89
C ALA A 375 18.50 26.21 15.30
N SER A 376 19.83 26.10 15.41
CA SER A 376 20.70 26.44 16.56
C SER A 376 20.14 26.28 17.99
N VAL A 377 20.25 25.05 18.53
CA VAL A 377 19.97 24.70 19.94
C VAL A 377 21.16 25.06 20.85
N THR A 378 20.91 25.50 22.09
CA THR A 378 21.91 25.57 23.16
C THR A 378 21.76 24.44 24.19
N LEU A 379 22.84 24.11 24.90
CA LEU A 379 23.05 22.82 25.58
C LEU A 379 22.00 22.37 26.64
N GLU A 380 21.34 23.27 27.35
CA GLU A 380 20.29 22.88 28.32
C GLU A 380 18.94 22.61 27.64
N GLU A 381 18.68 23.24 26.49
CA GLU A 381 17.48 23.02 25.65
C GLU A 381 17.49 21.61 25.00
N TRP A 382 18.64 20.97 25.08
CA TRP A 382 18.99 19.64 24.58
C TRP A 382 18.87 18.57 25.67
N GLU A 383 18.90 18.93 26.96
CA GLU A 383 18.93 17.97 28.06
C GLU A 383 17.55 17.73 28.68
N GLN A 384 16.68 18.74 28.73
CA GLN A 384 15.33 18.56 29.30
C GLN A 384 14.38 17.80 28.35
N VAL A 385 14.56 17.90 27.02
CA VAL A 385 13.88 17.05 26.02
C VAL A 385 14.24 15.56 26.23
N CYS A 386 15.40 15.25 26.81
CA CYS A 386 15.81 13.89 27.20
C CYS A 386 15.16 13.37 28.49
N ASP A 387 14.76 14.23 29.43
CA ASP A 387 14.16 13.82 30.72
C ASP A 387 12.65 13.57 30.63
N GLU A 388 11.91 14.32 29.82
CA GLU A 388 10.46 14.09 29.63
C GLU A 388 10.17 12.81 28.83
N ASN A 389 11.08 12.41 27.93
CA ASN A 389 11.02 11.14 27.20
C ASN A 389 11.29 9.92 28.12
N ARG A 390 12.02 10.13 29.22
CA ARG A 390 12.30 9.11 30.26
C ARG A 390 11.10 8.90 31.19
N LEU A 391 10.39 9.96 31.57
CA LEU A 391 9.14 9.91 32.36
C LEU A 391 7.97 9.26 31.60
N TYR A 392 7.88 9.50 30.28
CA TYR A 392 6.90 8.84 29.39
C TYR A 392 7.10 7.30 29.33
N ARG A 393 8.35 6.81 29.31
CA ARG A 393 8.69 5.37 29.33
C ARG A 393 8.33 4.67 30.66
N LEU A 394 8.46 5.35 31.80
CA LEU A 394 8.14 4.78 33.12
C LEU A 394 6.63 4.61 33.35
N LYS A 395 5.81 5.61 32.98
CA LYS A 395 4.33 5.53 33.06
C LYS A 395 3.74 4.45 32.14
N ARG A 396 4.37 4.18 30.99
CA ARG A 396 3.96 3.13 30.04
C ARG A 396 4.14 1.71 30.62
N ALA A 397 5.25 1.44 31.31
CA ALA A 397 5.48 0.17 32.01
C ALA A 397 4.45 -0.09 33.13
N THR A 398 4.11 0.95 33.91
CA THR A 398 3.11 0.84 34.99
C THR A 398 1.69 0.59 34.48
N MET A 399 1.34 1.05 33.27
CA MET A 399 0.04 0.76 32.65
C MET A 399 -0.03 -0.63 32.00
N LEU A 400 1.09 -1.16 31.52
CA LEU A 400 1.18 -2.54 31.02
C LEU A 400 1.05 -3.57 32.16
N ASP A 401 1.70 -3.34 33.30
CA ASP A 401 1.57 -4.20 34.47
C ASP A 401 0.15 -4.21 35.04
N LYS A 402 -0.55 -3.06 35.04
CA LYS A 402 -1.98 -2.97 35.42
C LYS A 402 -2.90 -3.70 34.44
N ARG A 403 -2.57 -3.72 33.14
CA ARG A 403 -3.33 -4.49 32.13
C ARG A 403 -3.11 -5.99 32.30
N VAL A 404 -1.87 -6.44 32.54
CA VAL A 404 -1.56 -7.85 32.85
C VAL A 404 -2.26 -8.32 34.13
N ALA A 405 -2.28 -7.48 35.17
CA ALA A 405 -2.99 -7.77 36.42
C ALA A 405 -4.52 -7.87 36.22
N ASN A 406 -5.11 -7.00 35.41
CA ASN A 406 -6.56 -7.04 35.12
C ASN A 406 -6.94 -8.21 34.20
N THR A 407 -6.08 -8.64 33.29
CA THR A 407 -6.29 -9.86 32.47
C THR A 407 -6.19 -11.14 33.30
N LEU A 408 -5.34 -11.16 34.33
CA LEU A 408 -5.27 -12.26 35.30
C LEU A 408 -6.47 -12.27 36.26
N ALA A 409 -6.97 -11.10 36.66
CA ALA A 409 -8.18 -10.96 37.49
C ALA A 409 -9.49 -11.29 36.75
N GLY A 410 -9.53 -11.11 35.42
CA GLY A 410 -10.65 -11.51 34.57
C GLY A 410 -10.75 -13.01 34.27
N ARG A 411 -9.79 -13.82 34.73
CA ARG A 411 -9.87 -15.28 34.75
C ARG A 411 -10.17 -15.78 36.17
N ALA A 412 -11.28 -15.32 36.75
CA ALA A 412 -11.89 -16.05 37.85
C ALA A 412 -12.70 -17.21 37.24
N PRO A 413 -12.45 -18.48 37.62
CA PRO A 413 -13.21 -19.61 37.10
C PRO A 413 -14.64 -19.50 37.60
N LEU A 414 -15.59 -19.51 36.66
CA LEU A 414 -17.01 -19.71 36.94
C LEU A 414 -17.18 -21.08 37.58
N ASN A 415 -17.66 -21.10 38.82
CA ASN A 415 -18.35 -22.25 39.41
C ASN A 415 -19.77 -21.82 39.76
#